data_AF-A0A7W3W615-F1
#
_entry.id   AF-A0A7W3W615-F1
#
_cell.length_a   1.000
_cell.length_b   1.000
_cell.length_c   1.000
_cell.angle_alpha   90.00
_cell.angle_beta   90.00
_cell.angle_gamma   90.00
#
_symmetry.space_group_name_H-M   'P 1'
#
loop_
_entity.id
_entity.type
_entity.pdbx_description
1 polymer ?
#
loop_
_entity_poly.entity_id
_entity_poly.type
_entity_poly.pdbx_seq_one_letter_code
_entity_poly.pdbx_strand_id
1 'polypeptide(L)'
;MHVLLTEAKFGDCDALSGPLRDNGCRVSRCHSREGICLALGPGTSCPLDDRADPPVLAVDVRGSGDEITAREYGVVCALRALVPVALVPPEPGLPVTVPAGLEDRVTVTDAASLLATCRAASLAPAGAGR
;
A
#
# COMPACT_ATOMS: atom_id res chain seq x y z
N MET A 1 0.12 -2.37 12.88
CA MET A 1 -0.11 -1.35 11.82
C MET A 1 -0.97 -1.96 10.72
N HIS A 2 -1.93 -1.23 10.15
CA HIS A 2 -2.73 -1.71 9.02
C HIS A 2 -2.26 -1.06 7.71
N VAL A 3 -1.86 -1.88 6.74
CA VAL A 3 -1.36 -1.48 5.42
C VAL A 3 -2.35 -1.88 4.33
N LEU A 4 -2.62 -0.94 3.41
CA LEU A 4 -3.31 -1.21 2.14
C LEU A 4 -2.29 -1.46 1.04
N LEU A 5 -2.32 -2.62 0.40
CA LEU A 5 -1.49 -2.94 -0.76
C LEU A 5 -2.24 -2.65 -2.07
N THR A 6 -1.55 -1.96 -2.99
CA THR A 6 -1.91 -1.81 -4.40
C THR A 6 -0.74 -2.25 -5.28
N GLU A 7 -1.04 -2.61 -6.53
CA GLU A 7 -0.04 -3.13 -7.45
C GLU A 7 -0.34 -2.69 -8.88
N ALA A 8 0.70 -2.34 -9.63
CA ALA A 8 0.59 -2.02 -11.06
C ALA A 8 0.24 -3.27 -11.88
N LYS A 9 0.90 -4.40 -11.58
CA LYS A 9 0.65 -5.68 -12.24
C LYS A 9 0.16 -6.70 -11.24
N PHE A 10 -0.69 -7.59 -11.73
CA PHE A 10 -1.28 -8.62 -10.90
C PHE A 10 -0.20 -9.54 -10.31
N GLY A 11 -0.19 -9.66 -8.99
CA GLY A 11 0.74 -10.52 -8.25
C GLY A 11 2.02 -9.82 -7.78
N ASP A 12 2.30 -8.58 -8.18
CA ASP A 12 3.52 -7.87 -7.75
C ASP A 12 3.57 -7.72 -6.22
N CYS A 13 2.43 -7.60 -5.54
CA CYS A 13 2.40 -7.52 -4.07
C CYS A 13 2.62 -8.87 -3.36
N ASP A 14 2.59 -10.01 -4.06
CA ASP A 14 2.59 -11.33 -3.39
C ASP A 14 3.87 -11.56 -2.60
N ALA A 15 5.02 -11.15 -3.16
CA ALA A 15 6.32 -11.26 -2.50
C ALA A 15 6.41 -10.37 -1.24
N LEU A 16 5.68 -9.27 -1.19
CA LEU A 16 5.70 -8.31 -0.07
C LEU A 16 4.66 -8.63 1.01
N SER A 17 3.55 -9.25 0.63
CA SER A 17 2.40 -9.47 1.51
C SER A 17 2.71 -10.37 2.72
N GLY A 18 3.49 -11.44 2.52
CA GLY A 18 3.95 -12.32 3.60
C GLY A 18 4.88 -11.60 4.59
N PRO A 19 6.02 -11.04 4.13
CA PRO A 19 6.94 -10.30 4.96
C PRO A 19 6.30 -9.16 5.77
N LEU A 20 5.35 -8.42 5.19
CA LEU A 20 4.62 -7.38 5.94
C LEU A 20 3.86 -7.96 7.14
N ARG A 21 3.16 -9.08 6.94
CA ARG A 21 2.44 -9.77 8.03
C ARG A 21 3.40 -10.29 9.09
N ASP A 22 4.51 -10.89 8.68
CA ASP A 22 5.54 -11.40 9.59
C ASP A 22 6.20 -10.28 10.43
N ASN A 23 6.12 -9.03 9.97
CA ASN A 23 6.57 -7.84 10.71
C ASN A 23 5.43 -7.13 11.48
N GLY A 24 4.32 -7.83 11.74
CA GLY A 24 3.23 -7.36 12.59
C GLY A 24 2.21 -6.45 11.90
N CYS A 25 2.22 -6.40 10.56
CA CYS A 25 1.19 -5.66 9.82
C CYS A 25 -0.07 -6.49 9.60
N ARG A 26 -1.23 -5.88 9.81
CA ARG A 26 -2.44 -6.28 9.10
C ARG A 26 -2.32 -5.78 7.66
N VAL A 27 -2.67 -6.62 6.69
CA VAL A 27 -2.53 -6.30 5.27
C VAL A 27 -3.88 -6.50 4.57
N SER A 28 -4.39 -5.42 3.97
CA SER A 28 -5.53 -5.43 3.06
C SER A 28 -5.08 -5.18 1.62
N ARG A 29 -5.90 -5.54 0.64
CA ARG A 29 -5.69 -5.23 -0.79
C ARG A 29 -6.85 -4.40 -1.31
N CYS A 30 -6.58 -3.52 -2.27
CA CYS A 30 -7.64 -2.71 -2.90
C CYS A 30 -8.48 -3.51 -3.92
N HIS A 31 -7.88 -4.55 -4.51
CA HIS A 31 -8.48 -5.36 -5.57
C HIS A 31 -8.52 -6.83 -5.19
N SER A 32 -9.55 -7.54 -5.65
CA SER A 32 -9.63 -9.00 -5.59
C SER A 32 -8.64 -9.64 -6.57
N ARG A 33 -8.49 -10.98 -6.51
CA ARG A 33 -7.64 -11.71 -7.47
C ARG A 33 -8.13 -11.57 -8.91
N GLU A 34 -9.45 -11.47 -9.08
CA GLU A 34 -10.12 -11.25 -10.36
C GLU A 34 -9.90 -9.82 -10.89
N GLY A 35 -9.26 -8.94 -10.10
CA GLY A 35 -8.95 -7.56 -10.49
C GLY A 35 -10.08 -6.57 -10.26
N ILE A 36 -11.12 -6.97 -9.54
CA ILE A 36 -12.26 -6.10 -9.23
C ILE A 36 -11.94 -5.30 -7.96
N CYS A 37 -12.19 -3.99 -8.00
CA CYS A 37 -12.08 -3.13 -6.82
C CYS A 37 -13.04 -3.65 -5.73
N LEU A 38 -12.54 -3.85 -4.50
CA LEU A 38 -13.37 -4.41 -3.42
C LEU A 38 -14.56 -3.52 -3.06
N ALA A 39 -14.49 -2.20 -3.29
CA ALA A 39 -15.63 -1.30 -3.08
C ALA A 39 -16.79 -1.53 -4.08
N LEU A 40 -16.49 -2.13 -5.24
CA LEU A 40 -17.46 -2.41 -6.30
C LEU A 40 -17.93 -3.88 -6.29
N GLY A 41 -17.27 -4.74 -5.52
CA GLY A 41 -17.60 -6.16 -5.41
C GLY A 41 -18.87 -6.40 -4.57
N PRO A 42 -19.70 -7.39 -4.92
CA PRO A 42 -20.87 -7.74 -4.13
C PRO A 42 -20.48 -8.29 -2.76
N GLY A 43 -21.05 -7.72 -1.69
CA GLY A 43 -20.81 -8.18 -0.31
C GLY A 43 -19.43 -7.82 0.25
N THR A 44 -18.64 -7.02 -0.46
CA THR A 44 -17.34 -6.52 0.00
C THR A 44 -17.40 -5.02 0.28
N SER A 45 -16.39 -4.48 0.96
CA SER A 45 -16.25 -3.07 1.26
C SER A 45 -14.85 -2.56 0.94
N CYS A 46 -14.70 -1.26 0.77
CA CYS A 46 -13.39 -0.63 0.64
C CYS A 46 -12.63 -0.76 1.97
N PRO A 47 -11.38 -1.23 1.98
CA PRO A 47 -10.57 -1.23 3.20
C PRO A 47 -10.38 0.15 3.82
N LEU A 48 -10.36 1.21 3.00
CA LEU A 48 -10.24 2.60 3.49
C LEU A 48 -11.48 3.07 4.26
N ASP A 49 -12.62 2.39 4.13
CA ASP A 49 -13.86 2.72 4.84
C ASP A 49 -14.00 1.94 6.17
N ASP A 50 -13.03 1.06 6.52
CA ASP A 50 -13.01 0.31 7.78
C ASP A 50 -12.80 1.28 8.96
N ARG A 51 -13.88 1.63 9.66
CA ARG A 51 -13.82 2.57 10.79
C ARG A 51 -13.19 1.98 12.05
N ALA A 52 -13.19 0.66 12.19
CA ALA A 52 -12.66 0.00 13.38
C ALA A 52 -11.13 -0.05 13.35
N ASP A 53 -10.58 -0.28 12.16
CA ASP A 53 -9.14 -0.35 11.94
C ASP A 53 -8.82 0.02 10.49
N PRO A 54 -8.82 1.33 10.14
CA PRO A 54 -8.51 1.78 8.79
C PRO A 54 -7.02 1.61 8.46
N PRO A 55 -6.66 1.38 7.19
CA PRO A 55 -5.27 1.47 6.75
C PRO A 55 -4.67 2.83 7.09
N VAL A 56 -3.48 2.82 7.70
CA VAL A 56 -2.72 4.03 8.05
C VAL A 56 -1.56 4.29 7.09
N LEU A 57 -1.33 3.36 6.16
CA LEU A 57 -0.34 3.44 5.10
C LEU A 57 -0.87 2.69 3.89
N ALA A 58 -0.80 3.30 2.71
CA ALA A 58 -0.94 2.61 1.44
C ALA A 58 0.45 2.34 0.86
N VAL A 59 0.65 1.15 0.32
CA VAL A 59 1.89 0.73 -0.32
C VAL A 59 1.54 0.28 -1.72
N ASP A 60 2.11 0.97 -2.70
CA ASP A 60 1.95 0.66 -4.10
C ASP A 60 3.21 -0.03 -4.63
N VAL A 61 3.05 -1.27 -5.08
CA VAL A 61 4.14 -2.02 -5.69
C VAL A 61 4.08 -1.79 -7.19
N ARG A 62 5.06 -1.04 -7.70
CA ARG A 62 5.10 -0.61 -9.10
C ARG A 62 6.53 -0.57 -9.64
N GLY A 63 6.66 -0.89 -10.92
CA GLY A 63 7.92 -0.82 -11.66
C GLY A 63 8.05 0.47 -12.48
N SER A 64 8.53 0.33 -13.72
CA SER A 64 8.61 1.42 -14.68
C SER A 64 7.24 1.75 -15.30
N GLY A 65 7.01 3.02 -15.57
CA GLY A 65 5.76 3.57 -16.10
C GLY A 65 5.38 4.82 -15.32
N ASP A 66 4.92 5.85 -16.02
CA ASP A 66 4.50 7.15 -15.47
C ASP A 66 2.98 7.24 -15.23
N GLU A 67 2.21 6.31 -15.82
CA GLU A 67 0.77 6.23 -15.62
C GLU A 67 0.37 5.36 -14.41
N ILE A 68 -0.84 5.61 -13.90
CA ILE A 68 -1.53 4.80 -12.90
C ILE A 68 -2.45 3.83 -13.62
N THR A 69 -2.33 2.54 -13.33
CA THR A 69 -3.27 1.53 -13.82
C THR A 69 -4.53 1.48 -12.95
N ALA A 70 -5.59 0.84 -13.45
CA ALA A 70 -6.82 0.66 -12.68
C ALA A 70 -6.59 -0.05 -11.33
N ARG A 71 -5.59 -0.94 -11.25
CA ARG A 71 -5.24 -1.67 -10.02
C ARG A 71 -4.57 -0.79 -8.96
N GLU A 72 -4.07 0.36 -9.37
CA GLU A 72 -3.38 1.35 -8.53
C GLU A 72 -4.30 2.51 -8.12
N TYR A 73 -5.59 2.51 -8.49
CA TYR A 73 -6.52 3.57 -8.04
C TYR A 73 -6.63 3.69 -6.51
N GLY A 74 -6.26 2.65 -5.77
CA GLY A 74 -6.12 2.74 -4.31
C GLY A 74 -5.11 3.80 -3.85
N VAL A 75 -4.09 4.13 -4.65
CA VAL A 75 -3.17 5.26 -4.40
C VAL A 75 -3.91 6.58 -4.33
N VAL A 76 -4.74 6.87 -5.35
CA VAL A 76 -5.51 8.10 -5.42
C VAL A 76 -6.53 8.18 -4.28
N CYS A 77 -7.20 7.06 -3.99
CA CYS A 77 -8.15 6.98 -2.88
C CYS A 77 -7.47 7.19 -1.52
N ALA A 78 -6.29 6.60 -1.30
CA ALA A 78 -5.51 6.78 -0.08
C ALA A 78 -5.11 8.24 0.12
N LEU A 79 -4.57 8.91 -0.91
CA LEU A 79 -4.22 10.32 -0.84
C LEU A 79 -5.43 11.21 -0.52
N ARG A 80 -6.59 10.93 -1.11
CA ARG A 80 -7.84 11.65 -0.79
C ARG A 80 -8.31 11.43 0.65
N ALA A 81 -8.05 10.25 1.20
CA ALA A 81 -8.32 9.91 2.60
C ALA A 81 -7.21 10.38 3.57
N LEU A 82 -6.22 11.14 3.08
CA LEU A 82 -5.05 11.59 3.85
C LEU A 82 -4.21 10.43 4.41
N VAL A 83 -4.29 9.26 3.79
CA VAL A 83 -3.43 8.11 4.09
C VAL A 83 -2.13 8.26 3.31
N PRO A 84 -0.96 8.30 3.97
CA PRO A 84 0.34 8.34 3.29
C PRO A 84 0.51 7.19 2.30
N VAL A 85 1.18 7.44 1.19
CA VAL A 85 1.47 6.44 0.16
C VAL A 85 2.97 6.23 0.05
N ALA A 86 3.41 4.98 0.13
CA ALA A 86 4.75 4.55 -0.19
C ALA A 86 4.77 3.81 -1.54
N LEU A 87 5.69 4.16 -2.42
CA LEU A 87 5.93 3.44 -3.67
C LEU A 87 7.15 2.52 -3.49
N VAL A 88 6.99 1.25 -3.85
CA VAL A 88 8.01 0.20 -3.67
C VAL A 88 8.22 -0.53 -4.99
N PRO A 89 9.47 -0.84 -5.39
CA PRO A 89 9.70 -1.61 -6.59
C PRO A 89 9.28 -3.08 -6.38
N PRO A 90 8.82 -3.78 -7.44
CA PRO A 90 8.45 -5.20 -7.34
C PRO A 90 9.65 -6.10 -6.99
N GLU A 91 10.86 -5.66 -7.33
CA GLU A 91 12.11 -6.37 -7.02
C GLU A 91 13.16 -5.39 -6.48
N PRO A 92 14.05 -5.84 -5.57
CA PRO A 92 15.13 -5.01 -5.05
C PRO A 92 16.05 -4.48 -6.16
N GLY A 93 16.39 -3.19 -6.08
CA GLY A 93 17.31 -2.53 -7.01
C GLY A 93 16.67 -2.06 -8.33
N LEU A 94 15.39 -2.35 -8.56
CA LEU A 94 14.67 -1.75 -9.68
C LEU A 94 14.30 -0.29 -9.38
N PRO A 95 14.35 0.60 -10.39
CA PRO A 95 13.87 1.96 -10.23
C PRO A 95 12.35 1.98 -10.06
N VAL A 96 11.87 2.87 -9.20
CA VAL A 96 10.46 3.23 -9.09
C VAL A 96 10.24 4.54 -9.83
N THR A 97 9.33 4.55 -10.80
CA THR A 97 8.87 5.79 -11.43
C THR A 97 7.68 6.33 -10.65
N VAL A 98 7.78 7.58 -10.17
CA VAL A 98 6.64 8.26 -9.54
C VAL A 98 5.65 8.69 -10.61
N PRO A 99 4.33 8.41 -10.46
CA PRO A 99 3.35 8.88 -11.41
C PRO A 99 3.29 10.40 -11.52
N ALA A 100 3.01 10.89 -12.72
CA ALA A 100 2.85 12.31 -12.97
C ALA A 100 1.78 12.93 -12.05
N GLY A 101 2.14 14.00 -11.34
CA GLY A 101 1.27 14.72 -10.42
C GLY A 101 1.23 14.15 -8.99
N LEU A 102 2.03 13.12 -8.69
CA LEU A 102 2.18 12.54 -7.36
C LEU A 102 3.54 12.81 -6.70
N GLU A 103 4.44 13.55 -7.37
CA GLU A 103 5.85 13.74 -7.00
C GLU A 103 6.03 14.20 -5.54
N ASP A 104 5.21 15.14 -5.08
CA ASP A 104 5.27 15.71 -3.74
C ASP A 104 4.27 15.06 -2.75
N ARG A 105 3.63 13.97 -3.15
CA ARG A 105 2.52 13.34 -2.40
C ARG A 105 2.82 11.93 -1.92
N VAL A 106 3.93 11.34 -2.38
CA VAL A 106 4.28 9.95 -2.12
C VAL A 106 5.73 9.83 -1.67
N THR A 107 6.04 8.75 -0.96
CA THR A 107 7.41 8.42 -0.56
C THR A 107 7.90 7.22 -1.35
N VAL A 108 8.99 7.38 -2.09
CA VAL A 108 9.67 6.23 -2.71
C VAL A 108 10.55 5.55 -1.67
N THR A 109 10.43 4.23 -1.52
CA THR A 109 11.22 3.43 -0.59
C THR A 109 11.49 2.04 -1.17
N ASP A 110 12.43 1.30 -0.59
CA ASP A 110 12.60 -0.13 -0.84
C ASP A 110 11.82 -0.99 0.18
N ALA A 111 11.70 -2.28 -0.14
CA ALA A 111 11.00 -3.24 0.71
C ALA A 111 11.65 -3.42 2.08
N ALA A 112 12.99 -3.36 2.19
CA ALA A 112 13.69 -3.57 3.45
C ALA A 112 13.40 -2.44 4.45
N SER A 113 13.46 -1.19 3.97
CA SER A 113 13.18 0.03 4.71
C SER A 113 11.69 0.11 5.10
N LEU A 114 10.79 -0.31 4.21
CA LEU A 114 9.38 -0.45 4.53
C LEU A 114 9.16 -1.45 5.68
N LEU A 115 9.76 -2.65 5.60
CA LEU A 115 9.62 -3.69 6.62
C LEU A 115 10.22 -3.26 7.97
N ALA A 116 11.35 -2.53 7.95
CA ALA A 116 11.94 -1.95 9.15
C ALA A 116 10.99 -0.93 9.81
N THR A 117 10.35 -0.06 9.01
CA THR A 117 9.34 0.89 9.48
C THR A 117 8.14 0.18 10.10
N CYS A 118 7.64 -0.85 9.43
CA CYS A 118 6.55 -1.68 9.91
C CYS A 118 6.86 -2.32 11.28
N ARG A 119 8.06 -2.90 11.41
CA ARG A 119 8.51 -3.52 12.67
C ARG A 119 8.63 -2.50 13.78
N ALA A 120 9.22 -1.33 13.50
CA ALA A 120 9.36 -0.26 14.49
C ALA A 120 7.98 0.24 14.98
N ALA A 121 7.02 0.44 14.07
CA ALA A 121 5.66 0.83 14.42
C ALA A 121 4.94 -0.22 15.27
N SER A 122 5.17 -1.51 15.01
CA SER A 122 4.59 -2.62 15.80
C SER A 122 5.18 -2.74 17.21
N LEU A 123 6.39 -2.23 17.44
CA LEU A 123 7.08 -2.25 18.74
C LEU A 123 6.84 -0.97 19.56
N ALA A 124 6.41 0.12 18.92
CA ALA A 124 6.09 1.36 19.61
C ALA A 124 4.84 1.16 20.48
N PRO A 125 4.85 1.58 21.77
CA PRO A 125 3.66 1.53 22.59
C PRO A 125 2.56 2.40 21.96
N ALA A 126 1.34 1.88 21.93
CA ALA A 126 0.16 2.59 21.47
C ALA A 126 -0.05 3.84 22.35
N GLY A 127 0.47 5.00 21.90
CA GLY A 127 0.35 6.27 22.64
C GLY A 127 1.50 7.26 22.50
N ALA A 128 2.62 6.92 21.85
CA ALA A 128 3.70 7.89 21.63
C ALA A 128 3.59 8.58 20.26
N GLY A 129 2.58 9.43 20.08
CA GLY A 129 2.43 10.19 18.84
C GLY A 129 1.20 11.10 18.82
N ARG A 130 1.38 12.29 19.41
CA ARG A 130 0.62 13.55 19.35
C ARG A 130 -0.74 13.56 18.65
#